data_AF-A0A4Y2GFI0-F1
#
_entry.id   AF-A0A4Y2GFI0-F1
#
_cell.length_a   1.000
_cell.length_b   1.000
_cell.length_c   1.000
_cell.angle_alpha   90.00
_cell.angle_beta   90.00
_cell.angle_gamma   90.00
#
_symmetry.space_group_name_H-M   'P 1'
#
loop_
_entity.id
_entity.type
_entity.pdbx_description
1 polymer ?
#
loop_
_entity_poly.entity_id
_entity_poly.type
_entity_poly.pdbx_seq_one_letter_code
_entity_poly.pdbx_strand_id
1 'polypeptide(L)'
;MLDSPLFWSQFRKIHEDTSIPNEVKMQYLLQAVVPKTKAGRVVESFPATAENYPKAIAQSKVRFGRDDLLVQIYVRDLLSMVMKNAASGRTKTDLPALYDELEAKIRALENLGRTQEKYGDFLSPLVESCLPEEVLVAWERSRNIKDASEVEDRSLEKLMSFINPLSVQLFCFNIFNI
;
A
#
# COMPACT_ATOMS: atom_id res chain seq x y z
N MET A 1 -14.78 -3.75 15.76
CA MET A 1 -13.93 -2.61 16.19
C MET A 1 -12.45 -2.90 15.95
N LEU A 2 -11.83 -3.89 16.61
CA LEU A 2 -10.41 -4.27 16.36
C LEU A 2 -10.15 -4.94 14.99
N ASP A 3 -11.20 -5.31 14.28
CA ASP A 3 -11.22 -5.84 12.91
C ASP A 3 -11.42 -4.75 11.84
N SER A 4 -11.63 -3.49 12.26
CA SER A 4 -11.86 -2.37 11.34
C SER A 4 -10.53 -1.70 10.94
N PRO A 5 -10.25 -1.51 9.64
CA PRO A 5 -9.10 -0.74 9.18
C PRO A 5 -9.07 0.70 9.71
N LEU A 6 -10.25 1.29 9.93
CA LEU A 6 -10.40 2.65 10.47
C LEU A 6 -9.96 2.75 11.94
N PHE A 7 -10.18 1.70 12.73
CA PHE A 7 -9.71 1.65 14.11
C PHE A 7 -8.18 1.65 14.14
N TRP A 8 -7.55 0.75 13.36
CA TRP A 8 -6.09 0.63 13.35
C TRP A 8 -5.39 1.85 12.79
N SER A 9 -5.96 2.56 11.81
CA SER A 9 -5.35 3.79 11.29
C SER A 9 -5.30 4.91 12.34
N GLN A 10 -6.30 5.00 13.21
CA GLN A 10 -6.34 5.97 14.30
C GLN A 10 -5.48 5.51 15.50
N PHE A 11 -5.63 4.23 15.88
CA PHE A 11 -4.95 3.65 17.03
C PHE A 11 -3.43 3.55 16.82
N ARG A 12 -2.96 3.39 15.57
CA ARG A 12 -1.54 3.29 15.22
C ARG A 12 -0.72 4.46 15.78
N LYS A 13 -1.23 5.69 15.67
CA LYS A 13 -0.55 6.89 16.18
C LYS A 13 -0.27 6.80 17.69
N ILE A 14 -1.22 6.27 18.46
CA ILE A 14 -1.08 6.08 19.90
C ILE A 14 -0.17 4.88 20.19
N HIS A 15 -0.31 3.79 19.42
CA HIS A 15 0.46 2.57 19.59
C HIS A 15 1.97 2.79 19.36
N GLU A 16 2.33 3.52 18.30
CA GLU A 16 3.71 3.76 17.86
C GLU A 16 4.40 4.90 18.61
N ASP A 17 3.64 5.81 19.24
CA ASP A 17 4.22 6.90 20.03
C ASP A 17 4.91 6.38 21.30
N THR A 18 6.24 6.42 21.32
CA THR A 18 7.05 5.94 22.45
C THR A 18 6.99 6.86 23.68
N SER A 19 6.48 8.09 23.55
CA SER A 19 6.31 9.01 24.67
C SER A 19 5.12 8.65 25.56
N ILE A 20 4.15 7.91 25.03
CA ILE A 20 2.97 7.48 25.76
C ILE A 20 3.30 6.19 26.54
N PRO A 21 3.12 6.15 27.88
CA PRO A 21 3.33 4.95 28.67
C PRO A 21 2.35 3.82 28.30
N ASN A 22 2.80 2.57 28.42
CA ASN A 22 1.98 1.41 28.07
C ASN A 22 0.73 1.28 28.95
N GLU A 23 0.74 1.78 30.19
CA GLU A 23 -0.43 1.85 31.07
C GLU A 23 -1.54 2.69 30.44
N VAL A 24 -1.17 3.86 29.90
CA VAL A 24 -2.10 4.78 29.23
C VAL A 24 -2.62 4.14 27.95
N LYS A 25 -1.74 3.49 27.18
CA LYS A 25 -2.15 2.77 25.95
C LYS A 25 -3.10 1.60 26.25
N MET A 26 -2.91 0.91 27.38
CA MET A 26 -3.80 -0.17 27.83
C MET A 26 -5.19 0.35 28.21
N GLN A 27 -5.24 1.45 28.95
CA GLN A 27 -6.52 2.10 29.29
C GLN A 27 -7.25 2.57 28.03
N TYR A 28 -6.54 3.19 27.10
CA TYR A 28 -7.12 3.58 25.82
C TYR A 28 -7.66 2.36 25.05
N LEU A 29 -6.88 1.26 24.97
CA LEU A 29 -7.31 0.04 24.28
C LEU A 29 -8.59 -0.55 24.90
N LEU A 30 -8.71 -0.55 26.23
CA LEU A 30 -9.92 -0.99 26.94
C LEU A 30 -11.13 -0.10 26.65
N GLN A 31 -10.93 1.22 26.55
CA GLN A 31 -12.00 2.16 26.21
C GLN A 31 -12.43 2.06 24.75
N ALA A 32 -11.49 1.70 23.87
CA ALA A 32 -11.73 1.65 22.44
C ALA A 32 -12.34 0.34 21.94
N VAL A 33 -12.51 -0.67 22.80
CA VAL A 33 -13.23 -1.91 22.45
C VAL A 33 -14.68 -1.85 22.92
N VAL A 34 -15.59 -2.41 22.12
CA VAL A 34 -16.98 -2.58 22.55
C VAL A 34 -17.06 -3.74 23.54
N PRO A 35 -17.55 -3.54 24.77
CA PRO A 35 -17.67 -4.59 25.77
C PRO A 35 -18.49 -5.79 25.27
N LYS A 36 -18.20 -6.99 25.79
CA LYS A 36 -18.88 -8.26 25.47
C LYS A 36 -18.73 -8.78 24.03
N THR A 37 -18.13 -8.02 23.11
CA THR A 37 -17.78 -8.49 21.76
C THR A 37 -16.60 -9.47 21.79
N LYS A 38 -16.39 -10.22 20.68
CA LYS A 38 -15.22 -11.12 20.56
C LYS A 38 -13.90 -10.38 20.80
N ALA A 39 -13.78 -9.17 20.25
CA ALA A 39 -12.62 -8.28 20.42
C ALA A 39 -12.49 -7.76 21.86
N GLY A 40 -13.60 -7.28 22.44
CA GLY A 40 -13.65 -6.81 23.83
C GLY A 40 -13.20 -7.88 24.81
N ARG A 41 -13.72 -9.11 24.71
CA ARG A 41 -13.36 -10.22 25.59
C ARG A 41 -11.86 -10.58 25.54
N VAL A 42 -11.20 -10.40 24.41
CA VAL A 42 -9.75 -10.66 24.28
C VAL A 42 -8.97 -9.59 25.03
N VAL A 43 -9.29 -8.31 24.85
CA VAL A 43 -8.60 -7.22 25.54
C VAL A 43 -8.90 -7.24 27.04
N GLU A 44 -10.15 -7.45 27.44
CA GLU A 44 -10.61 -7.52 28.84
C GLU A 44 -10.02 -8.72 29.60
N SER A 45 -9.52 -9.76 28.89
CA SER A 45 -8.87 -10.90 29.53
C SER A 45 -7.48 -10.60 30.11
N PHE A 46 -6.91 -9.45 29.77
CA PHE A 46 -5.62 -9.01 30.30
C PHE A 46 -5.80 -7.99 31.44
N PRO A 47 -5.02 -8.10 32.54
CA PRO A 47 -4.98 -7.06 33.55
C PRO A 47 -4.54 -5.72 32.96
N ALA A 48 -5.20 -4.62 33.37
CA ALA A 48 -4.96 -3.26 32.90
C ALA A 48 -3.62 -2.69 33.42
N THR A 49 -2.52 -3.20 32.89
CA THR A 49 -1.14 -2.96 33.34
C THR A 49 -0.23 -2.75 32.14
N ALA A 50 0.86 -2.00 32.29
CA ALA A 50 1.81 -1.76 31.20
C ALA A 50 2.40 -3.05 30.62
N GLU A 51 2.77 -3.99 31.49
CA GLU A 51 3.42 -5.24 31.11
C GLU A 51 2.53 -6.11 30.21
N ASN A 52 1.21 -5.96 30.32
CA ASN A 52 0.25 -6.74 29.57
C ASN A 52 -0.24 -6.05 28.30
N TYR A 53 0.02 -4.74 28.13
CA TYR A 53 -0.34 -4.04 26.90
C TYR A 53 0.25 -4.68 25.62
N PRO A 54 1.57 -5.00 25.55
CA PRO A 54 2.12 -5.64 24.35
C PRO A 54 1.48 -7.00 24.07
N LYS A 55 1.14 -7.75 25.12
CA LYS A 55 0.50 -9.07 25.02
C LYS A 55 -0.94 -8.96 24.50
N ALA A 56 -1.71 -8.00 25.02
CA ALA A 56 -3.07 -7.71 24.59
C ALA A 56 -3.12 -7.30 23.12
N ILE A 57 -2.18 -6.45 22.68
CA ILE A 57 -2.04 -6.07 21.27
C ILE A 57 -1.64 -7.26 20.40
N ALA A 58 -0.63 -8.04 20.80
CA ALA A 58 -0.19 -9.20 20.04
C ALA A 58 -1.34 -10.20 19.83
N GLN A 59 -2.08 -10.54 20.88
CA GLN A 59 -3.20 -11.47 20.78
C GLN A 59 -4.37 -10.89 19.96
N SER A 60 -4.62 -9.58 20.08
CA SER A 60 -5.62 -8.89 19.25
C SER A 60 -5.25 -8.92 17.77
N LYS A 61 -3.97 -8.68 17.43
CA LYS A 61 -3.46 -8.78 16.05
C LYS A 61 -3.50 -10.21 15.54
N VAL A 62 -3.14 -11.22 16.34
CA VAL A 62 -3.24 -12.63 15.94
C VAL A 62 -4.68 -13.03 15.61
N ARG A 63 -5.66 -12.52 16.36
CA ARG A 63 -7.06 -12.95 16.25
C ARG A 63 -7.89 -12.11 15.29
N PHE A 64 -7.53 -10.84 15.09
CA PHE A 64 -8.31 -9.87 14.32
C PHE A 64 -7.48 -9.06 13.32
N GLY A 65 -6.15 -9.06 13.44
CA GLY A 65 -5.27 -8.53 12.40
C GLY A 65 -5.36 -9.44 11.18
N ARG A 66 -5.87 -8.89 10.08
CA ARG A 66 -6.08 -9.60 8.82
C ARG A 66 -5.31 -8.92 7.70
N ASP A 67 -4.07 -8.56 8.01
CA ASP A 67 -3.15 -7.92 7.07
C ASP A 67 -2.93 -8.82 5.85
N ASP A 68 -2.92 -10.14 6.04
CA ASP A 68 -2.90 -11.14 4.98
C ASP A 68 -4.10 -11.02 4.02
N LEU A 69 -5.31 -10.84 4.57
CA LEU A 69 -6.52 -10.65 3.78
C LEU A 69 -6.51 -9.30 3.06
N LEU A 70 -6.06 -8.23 3.73
CA LEU A 70 -5.94 -6.90 3.11
C LEU A 70 -4.93 -6.93 1.95
N VAL A 71 -3.78 -7.58 2.13
CA VAL A 71 -2.82 -7.82 1.04
C VAL A 71 -3.51 -8.55 -0.12
N GLN A 72 -4.27 -9.62 0.16
CA GLN A 72 -4.99 -10.34 -0.90
C GLN A 72 -6.01 -9.46 -1.63
N ILE A 73 -6.73 -8.58 -0.91
CA ILE A 73 -7.69 -7.65 -1.51
C ILE A 73 -6.97 -6.68 -2.44
N TYR A 74 -5.89 -6.02 -1.98
CA TYR A 74 -5.15 -5.06 -2.79
C TYR A 74 -4.49 -5.72 -4.02
N VAL A 75 -3.97 -6.94 -3.88
CA VAL A 75 -3.43 -7.70 -5.03
C VAL A 75 -4.54 -8.07 -6.02
N ARG A 76 -5.72 -8.47 -5.55
CA ARG A 76 -6.87 -8.76 -6.43
C ARG A 76 -7.39 -7.51 -7.13
N ASP A 77 -7.38 -6.36 -6.46
CA ASP A 77 -7.72 -5.08 -7.07
C ASP A 77 -6.74 -4.74 -8.21
N LEU A 78 -5.42 -4.87 -7.96
CA LEU A 78 -4.40 -4.69 -9.00
C LEU A 78 -4.61 -5.65 -10.18
N LEU A 79 -4.88 -6.93 -9.93
CA LEU A 79 -5.19 -7.90 -10.98
C LEU A 79 -6.47 -7.54 -11.75
N SER A 80 -7.48 -6.98 -11.07
CA SER A 80 -8.70 -6.47 -11.71
C SER A 80 -8.38 -5.32 -12.66
N MET A 81 -7.48 -4.41 -12.28
CA MET A 81 -7.00 -3.34 -13.15
C MET A 81 -6.28 -3.88 -14.39
N VAL A 82 -5.41 -4.88 -14.23
CA VAL A 82 -4.74 -5.57 -15.36
C VAL A 82 -5.77 -6.17 -16.31
N MET A 83 -6.78 -6.88 -15.78
CA MET A 83 -7.83 -7.51 -16.60
C MET A 83 -8.68 -6.47 -17.33
N LYS A 84 -9.02 -5.34 -16.69
CA LYS A 84 -9.74 -4.23 -17.34
C LYS A 84 -8.92 -3.63 -18.48
N ASN A 85 -7.63 -3.41 -18.27
CA ASN A 85 -6.72 -2.90 -19.30
C ASN A 85 -6.59 -3.88 -20.48
N ALA A 86 -6.50 -5.19 -20.20
CA ALA A 86 -6.46 -6.20 -21.26
C ALA A 86 -7.79 -6.26 -22.04
N ALA A 87 -8.93 -6.20 -21.35
CA ALA A 87 -10.25 -6.26 -21.96
C ALA A 87 -10.58 -5.02 -22.81
N SER A 88 -10.00 -3.85 -22.50
CA SER A 88 -10.14 -2.64 -23.31
C SER A 88 -9.22 -2.63 -24.54
N GLY A 89 -8.45 -3.69 -24.78
CA GLY A 89 -7.43 -3.73 -25.83
C GLY A 89 -6.24 -2.80 -25.54
N ARG A 90 -5.97 -2.51 -24.26
CA ARG A 90 -4.91 -1.59 -23.80
C ARG A 90 -5.01 -0.18 -24.39
N THR A 91 -6.25 0.23 -24.70
CA THR A 91 -6.57 1.54 -25.24
C THR A 91 -6.46 2.64 -24.18
N LYS A 92 -6.52 3.90 -24.64
CA LYS A 92 -6.25 5.08 -23.82
C LYS A 92 -7.18 5.17 -22.61
N THR A 93 -6.62 4.89 -21.44
CA THR A 93 -7.26 5.11 -20.13
C THR A 93 -6.89 6.50 -19.62
N ASP A 94 -7.72 7.09 -18.77
CA ASP A 94 -7.38 8.29 -18.01
C ASP A 94 -6.14 8.02 -17.14
N LEU A 95 -4.96 8.43 -17.62
CA LEU A 95 -3.66 8.14 -17.00
C LEU A 95 -3.54 8.73 -15.59
N PRO A 96 -3.98 9.98 -15.32
CA PRO A 96 -4.12 10.50 -13.95
C PRO A 96 -4.93 9.59 -13.02
N ALA A 97 -6.12 9.16 -13.43
CA ALA A 97 -6.96 8.30 -12.60
C ALA A 97 -6.31 6.92 -12.35
N LEU A 98 -5.66 6.37 -13.39
CA LEU A 98 -4.90 5.13 -13.29
C LEU A 98 -3.73 5.26 -12.30
N TYR A 99 -2.99 6.36 -12.38
CA TYR A 99 -1.88 6.66 -11.48
C TYR A 99 -2.36 6.76 -10.02
N ASP A 100 -3.41 7.52 -9.76
CA ASP A 100 -3.96 7.70 -8.41
C ASP A 100 -4.41 6.36 -7.80
N GLU A 101 -5.05 5.51 -8.62
CA GLU A 101 -5.48 4.19 -8.17
C GLU A 101 -4.28 3.27 -7.89
N LEU A 102 -3.30 3.20 -8.80
CA LEU A 102 -2.07 2.41 -8.61
C LEU A 102 -1.30 2.86 -7.36
N GLU A 103 -1.07 4.17 -7.22
CA GLU A 103 -0.36 4.75 -6.08
C GLU A 103 -1.08 4.42 -4.76
N ALA A 104 -2.40 4.55 -4.72
CA ALA A 104 -3.18 4.22 -3.52
C ALA A 104 -3.04 2.74 -3.13
N LYS A 105 -3.06 1.80 -4.09
CA LYS A 105 -2.90 0.36 -3.80
C LYS A 105 -1.47 0.02 -3.39
N ILE A 106 -0.45 0.57 -4.06
CA ILE A 106 0.96 0.36 -3.73
C ILE A 106 1.25 0.89 -2.32
N ARG A 107 0.84 2.12 -2.01
CA ARG A 107 1.01 2.72 -0.68
C ARG A 107 0.30 1.91 0.41
N ALA A 108 -0.87 1.34 0.11
CA ALA A 108 -1.57 0.47 1.06
C ALA A 108 -0.82 -0.84 1.32
N LEU A 109 -0.21 -1.43 0.29
CA LEU A 109 0.64 -2.62 0.41
C LEU A 109 1.94 -2.32 1.19
N GLU A 110 2.58 -1.18 0.94
CA GLU A 110 3.76 -0.72 1.70
C GLU A 110 3.47 -0.56 3.19
N ASN A 111 2.31 0.02 3.53
CA ASN A 111 1.83 0.15 4.90
C ASN A 111 1.59 -1.20 5.61
N LEU A 112 1.50 -2.30 4.85
CA LEU A 112 1.40 -3.68 5.32
C LEU A 112 2.74 -4.43 5.23
N GLY A 113 3.85 -3.71 5.04
CA GLY A 113 5.20 -4.26 4.99
C GLY A 113 5.59 -4.86 3.63
N ARG A 114 4.83 -4.58 2.57
CA ARG A 114 5.15 -4.97 1.19
C ARG A 114 5.92 -3.86 0.48
N THR A 115 7.11 -3.55 1.01
CA THR A 115 7.97 -2.49 0.50
C THR A 115 8.52 -2.82 -0.89
N GLN A 116 8.89 -1.79 -1.65
CA GLN A 116 9.58 -1.95 -2.93
C GLN A 116 10.80 -2.88 -2.84
N GLU A 117 11.64 -2.73 -1.81
CA GLU A 117 12.84 -3.56 -1.63
C GLU A 117 12.52 -5.07 -1.60
N LYS A 118 11.36 -5.44 -1.03
CA LYS A 118 10.98 -6.85 -0.84
C LYS A 118 10.06 -7.37 -1.93
N TYR A 119 9.28 -6.51 -2.57
CA TYR A 119 8.20 -6.90 -3.49
C TYR A 119 8.22 -6.17 -4.83
N GLY A 120 9.20 -5.29 -5.07
CA GLY A 120 9.34 -4.52 -6.30
C GLY A 120 9.37 -5.40 -7.54
N ASP A 121 10.14 -6.49 -7.51
CA ASP A 121 10.23 -7.44 -8.63
C ASP A 121 8.88 -8.10 -8.99
N PHE A 122 7.96 -8.18 -8.02
CA PHE A 122 6.61 -8.69 -8.24
C PHE A 122 5.61 -7.59 -8.62
N LEU A 123 5.73 -6.41 -8.02
CA LEU A 123 4.81 -5.30 -8.22
C LEU A 123 5.06 -4.56 -9.54
N SER A 124 6.32 -4.37 -9.95
CA SER A 124 6.67 -3.73 -11.22
C SER A 124 5.96 -4.34 -12.43
N PRO A 125 6.03 -5.67 -12.69
CA PRO A 125 5.33 -6.25 -13.85
C PRO A 125 3.81 -6.15 -13.76
N LEU A 126 3.22 -6.12 -12.55
CA LEU A 126 1.79 -5.89 -12.37
C LEU A 126 1.41 -4.46 -12.75
N VAL A 127 2.19 -3.47 -12.31
CA VAL A 127 1.97 -2.06 -12.65
C VAL A 127 2.15 -1.84 -14.14
N GLU A 128 3.21 -2.38 -14.75
CA GLU A 128 3.42 -2.33 -16.21
C GLU A 128 2.23 -2.92 -16.97
N SER A 129 1.64 -4.02 -16.48
CA SER A 129 0.47 -4.66 -17.09
C SER A 129 -0.83 -3.84 -16.99
N CYS A 130 -0.90 -2.88 -16.07
CA CYS A 130 -2.02 -1.95 -15.95
C CYS A 130 -1.93 -0.78 -16.96
N LEU A 131 -0.77 -0.54 -17.58
CA LEU A 131 -0.56 0.63 -18.42
C LEU A 131 -1.12 0.44 -19.84
N PRO A 132 -1.62 1.53 -20.47
CA PRO A 132 -1.90 1.55 -21.89
C PRO A 132 -0.63 1.27 -22.71
N GLU A 133 -0.78 0.70 -23.89
CA GLU A 133 0.35 0.28 -24.72
C GLU A 133 1.29 1.44 -25.08
N GLU A 134 0.75 2.61 -25.41
CA GLU A 134 1.53 3.82 -25.73
C GLU A 134 2.46 4.24 -24.57
N VAL A 135 1.96 4.16 -23.34
CA VAL A 135 2.70 4.54 -22.12
C VAL A 135 3.79 3.51 -21.82
N LEU A 136 3.46 2.22 -21.97
CA LEU A 136 4.40 1.13 -21.76
C LEU A 136 5.58 1.21 -22.77
N VAL A 137 5.29 1.47 -24.04
CA VAL A 137 6.33 1.67 -25.06
C VAL A 137 7.20 2.89 -24.74
N ALA A 138 6.62 3.98 -24.27
CA ALA A 138 7.39 5.17 -23.87
C ALA A 138 8.31 4.88 -22.66
N TRP A 139 7.82 4.09 -21.70
CA TRP A 139 8.61 3.60 -20.56
C TRP A 139 9.77 2.72 -21.02
N GLU A 140 9.54 1.75 -21.89
CA GLU A 140 10.61 0.88 -22.42
C GLU A 140 11.66 1.66 -23.23
N ARG A 141 11.24 2.68 -23.98
CA ARG A 141 12.17 3.56 -24.72
C ARG A 141 13.02 4.41 -23.78
N SER A 142 12.43 4.96 -22.72
CA SER A 142 13.18 5.77 -21.74
C SER A 142 14.21 4.92 -20.97
N ARG A 143 13.91 3.63 -20.77
CA ARG A 143 14.84 2.62 -20.22
C ARG A 143 16.03 2.33 -21.12
N ASN A 144 15.85 2.31 -22.44
CA ASN A 144 16.92 1.96 -23.38
C ASN A 144 17.88 3.12 -23.71
N ILE A 145 17.49 4.37 -23.40
CA ILE A 145 18.32 5.57 -23.65
C ILE A 145 19.34 5.78 -22.53
N LYS A 146 19.08 5.26 -21.32
CA LYS A 146 20.03 5.26 -20.20
C LYS A 146 20.87 3.99 -20.26
N ASP A 147 22.18 4.16 -20.19
CA ASP A 147 23.19 3.17 -20.52
C ASP A 147 23.05 1.81 -19.80
N ALA A 148 23.52 0.75 -20.46
CA ALA A 148 23.41 -0.65 -20.03
C ALA A 148 24.24 -1.04 -18.78
N SER A 149 24.66 -0.08 -17.95
CA SER A 149 25.52 -0.31 -16.77
C SER A 149 24.81 -0.24 -15.42
N GLU A 150 23.55 0.18 -15.34
CA GLU A 150 22.83 0.29 -14.05
C GLU A 150 21.63 -0.66 -13.98
N VAL A 151 21.83 -1.79 -13.29
CA VAL A 151 20.77 -2.77 -12.94
C VAL A 151 19.65 -2.13 -12.10
N GLU A 152 19.90 -0.95 -11.52
CA GLU A 152 18.98 -0.14 -10.70
C GLU A 152 17.90 0.61 -11.50
N ASP A 153 17.84 0.51 -12.83
CA ASP A 153 16.88 1.27 -13.65
C ASP A 153 15.46 0.65 -13.75
N ARG A 154 15.20 -0.45 -13.03
CA ARG A 154 13.92 -1.17 -13.03
C ARG A 154 13.09 -1.03 -11.76
N SER A 155 13.42 -0.06 -10.90
CA SER A 155 12.69 0.11 -9.64
C SER A 155 11.25 0.56 -9.87
N LEU A 156 10.34 0.05 -9.03
CA LEU A 156 8.92 0.43 -9.03
C LEU A 156 8.74 1.95 -8.85
N GLU A 157 9.56 2.59 -8.02
CA GLU A 157 9.61 4.03 -7.80
C GLU A 157 9.88 4.80 -9.09
N LYS A 158 10.85 4.36 -9.89
CA LYS A 158 11.15 5.00 -11.18
C LYS A 158 9.97 4.87 -12.13
N LEU A 159 9.36 3.69 -12.21
CA LEU A 159 8.14 3.47 -12.99
C LEU A 159 7.01 4.40 -12.54
N MET A 160 6.69 4.43 -11.24
CA MET A 160 5.65 5.32 -10.67
C MET A 160 5.97 6.80 -10.93
N SER A 161 7.24 7.20 -10.84
CA SER A 161 7.67 8.57 -11.15
C SER A 161 7.49 8.94 -12.62
N PHE A 162 7.68 7.97 -13.53
CA PHE A 162 7.53 8.16 -14.97
C PHE A 162 6.07 8.36 -15.35
N ILE A 163 5.16 7.55 -14.78
CA ILE A 163 3.72 7.63 -15.06
C ILE A 163 3.01 8.77 -14.32
N ASN A 164 3.67 9.41 -13.36
CA ASN A 164 3.11 10.57 -12.66
C ASN A 164 2.75 11.67 -13.68
N PRO A 165 1.47 12.13 -13.72
CA PRO A 165 1.00 13.11 -14.70
C PRO A 165 1.82 14.40 -14.75
N LEU A 166 2.43 14.81 -13.64
CA LEU A 166 3.31 15.98 -13.55
C LEU A 166 4.62 15.76 -14.32
N SER A 167 5.13 14.53 -14.36
CA SER A 167 6.31 14.13 -15.13
C SER A 167 6.00 13.97 -16.62
N VAL A 168 4.81 13.46 -16.95
CA VAL A 168 4.36 13.23 -18.34
C VAL A 168 4.13 14.57 -19.07
N GLN A 169 3.62 15.61 -18.39
CA GLN A 169 3.51 16.95 -18.98
C GLN A 169 4.88 17.53 -19.37
N LEU A 170 5.92 17.33 -18.55
CA LEU A 170 7.30 17.74 -18.87
C LEU A 170 7.88 16.95 -20.06
N PHE A 171 7.55 15.66 -20.19
CA PHE A 171 8.01 14.83 -21.30
C PHE A 171 7.28 15.15 -22.61
N CYS A 172 5.96 15.36 -22.58
CA CYS A 172 5.17 15.80 -23.74
C CYS A 172 5.54 17.23 -24.19
N PHE A 173 5.89 18.13 -23.27
CA PHE A 173 6.33 19.49 -23.62
C PHE A 173 7.70 19.50 -24.31
N ASN A 174 8.59 18.56 -23.97
CA ASN A 174 9.92 18.46 -24.57
C ASN A 174 9.96 17.66 -25.89
N ILE A 175 8.98 16.81 -26.18
CA ILE A 175 8.89 16.08 -27.47
C ILE A 175 8.18 16.89 -28.56
N PHE A 176 7.29 17.83 -28.22
CA PHE A 176 6.58 18.67 -29.21
C PHE A 176 7.20 20.06 -29.45
N ASN A 177 8.35 20.38 -28.84
CA ASN A 177 9.09 21.63 -29.04
C ASN A 177 10.51 21.44 -29.62
N ILE A 178 10.72 20.38 -30.39
CA ILE A 178 11.84 20.25 -31.35
C ILE A 178 11.22 19.99 -32.72
#